data_AF-A0A8H6PWN7-F1
#
_entry.id   AF-A0A8H6PWN7-F1
#
_cell.length_a   1.000
_cell.length_b   1.000
_cell.length_c   1.000
_cell.angle_alpha   90.00
_cell.angle_beta   90.00
_cell.angle_gamma   90.00
#
_symmetry.space_group_name_H-M   'P 1'
#
loop_
_entity.id
_entity.type
_entity.pdbx_description
1 polymer ?
#
loop_
_entity_poly.entity_id
_entity_poly.type
_entity_poly.pdbx_seq_one_letter_code
_entity_poly.pdbx_strand_id
1 'polypeptide(L)'
;MSPMSQFSKEPLTPGLKKSLLSEESRFYVYTVRDYAESAEGGVVVKSVQNSDLEDTVIVPRGKWLTGPLCGNAIWRSPESGCRSRQNQASDVFSFGFVMIYVMVNEMVFRVNDDELNSADSWRYVLRRHISYFADEDGLGEFLEHIGEENPFYERLKDLANTFGPENPRQPFERWGLCRARS
;
A
#
# COMPACT_ATOMS: atom_id res chain seq x y z
N MET A 1 32.45 6.92 7.21
CA MET A 1 32.00 7.28 5.85
C MET A 1 31.90 5.98 5.06
N SER A 2 30.71 5.39 5.01
CA SER A 2 30.45 4.12 4.29
C SER A 2 29.74 4.44 2.97
N PRO A 3 30.04 3.75 1.86
CA PRO A 3 29.48 4.10 0.57
C PRO A 3 28.02 3.64 0.46
N MET A 4 27.14 4.57 0.06
CA MET A 4 25.81 4.30 -0.46
C MET A 4 25.90 3.26 -1.57
N SER A 5 25.14 2.17 -1.46
CA SER A 5 24.94 1.24 -2.57
C SER A 5 24.17 1.95 -3.68
N GLN A 6 24.85 2.21 -4.79
CA GLN A 6 24.22 2.62 -6.04
C GLN A 6 23.37 1.46 -6.55
N PHE A 7 22.05 1.64 -6.59
CA PHE A 7 21.20 0.77 -7.39
C PHE A 7 21.48 1.06 -8.87
N SER A 8 22.09 0.07 -9.54
CA SER A 8 22.39 0.03 -10.96
C SER A 8 21.12 0.29 -11.79
N LYS A 9 21.24 1.16 -12.82
CA LYS A 9 20.21 1.33 -13.88
C LYS A 9 20.26 0.18 -14.90
N GLU A 10 20.44 -1.05 -14.45
CA GLU A 10 20.40 -2.23 -15.29
C GLU A 10 18.98 -2.83 -15.32
N PRO A 11 18.54 -3.39 -16.46
CA PRO A 11 17.28 -4.11 -16.52
C PRO A 11 17.31 -5.28 -15.52
N LEU A 12 16.26 -5.36 -14.70
CA LEU A 12 16.09 -6.35 -13.63
C LEU A 12 16.35 -7.76 -14.15
N THR A 13 17.43 -8.39 -13.67
CA THR A 13 17.82 -9.75 -14.05
C THR A 13 16.79 -10.77 -13.55
N PRO A 14 16.67 -11.95 -14.19
CA PRO A 14 15.70 -12.99 -13.80
C PRO A 14 15.78 -13.41 -12.32
N GLY A 15 16.95 -13.30 -11.70
CA GLY A 15 17.15 -13.57 -10.27
C GLY A 15 16.47 -12.55 -9.34
N LEU A 16 16.42 -11.26 -9.72
CA LEU A 16 15.73 -10.22 -8.95
C LEU A 16 14.20 -10.37 -9.01
N LYS A 17 13.65 -10.90 -10.11
CA LYS A 17 12.20 -11.16 -10.24
C LYS A 17 11.70 -12.25 -9.30
N LYS A 18 12.58 -13.20 -8.92
CA LYS A 18 12.27 -14.22 -7.90
C LYS A 18 12.28 -13.63 -6.47
N SER A 19 13.03 -12.54 -6.26
CA SER A 19 13.12 -11.82 -4.98
C SER A 19 11.96 -10.85 -4.72
N LEU A 20 11.28 -10.37 -5.77
CA LEU A 20 10.00 -9.67 -5.58
C LEU A 20 8.90 -10.57 -5.00
N LEU A 21 9.13 -11.88 -5.00
CA LEU A 21 8.28 -12.92 -4.43
C LEU A 21 8.94 -13.60 -3.20
N SER A 22 10.07 -13.10 -2.68
CA SER A 22 10.69 -13.66 -1.48
C SER A 22 10.12 -13.02 -0.22
N GLU A 23 9.72 -13.89 0.71
CA GLU A 23 9.38 -13.80 2.16
C GLU A 23 8.94 -12.48 2.84
N GLU A 24 9.36 -11.30 2.39
CA GLU A 24 9.12 -10.00 3.04
C GLU A 24 7.86 -9.25 2.54
N SER A 25 7.17 -9.77 1.53
CA SER A 25 5.95 -9.16 0.95
C SER A 25 4.76 -10.13 0.93
N ARG A 26 4.49 -10.74 2.09
CA ARG A 26 3.31 -11.58 2.28
C ARG A 26 2.07 -10.68 2.42
N PHE A 27 1.28 -10.51 1.35
CA PHE A 27 -0.19 -10.58 1.31
C PHE A 27 -0.71 -10.36 -0.12
N TYR A 28 -1.73 -11.15 -0.50
CA TYR A 28 -2.32 -11.27 -1.84
C TYR A 28 -1.28 -11.48 -2.93
N VAL A 29 -0.63 -12.65 -2.90
CA VAL A 29 0.23 -13.06 -4.01
C VAL A 29 -0.68 -13.25 -5.22
N TYR A 30 -0.66 -12.30 -6.15
CA TYR A 30 -0.98 -12.60 -7.54
C TYR A 30 0.10 -13.55 -8.02
N THR A 31 -0.16 -14.84 -7.91
CA THR A 31 0.80 -15.84 -8.36
C THR A 31 0.70 -15.91 -9.87
N VAL A 32 1.83 -15.69 -10.54
CA VAL A 32 1.97 -15.98 -11.96
C VAL A 32 1.79 -17.48 -12.12
N ARG A 33 0.67 -17.87 -12.72
CA ARG A 33 0.32 -19.27 -12.95
C ARG A 33 0.99 -19.81 -14.21
N ASP A 34 1.05 -18.97 -15.25
CA ASP A 34 1.68 -19.30 -16.52
C ASP A 34 2.42 -18.09 -17.08
N TYR A 35 3.63 -18.32 -17.57
CA TYR A 35 4.46 -17.32 -18.23
C TYR A 35 5.27 -17.96 -19.36
N ALA A 36 5.72 -17.13 -20.30
CA ALA A 36 6.69 -17.51 -21.32
C ALA A 36 7.80 -16.48 -21.40
N GLU A 37 8.99 -16.91 -21.80
CA GLU A 37 10.05 -16.00 -22.20
C GLU A 37 9.75 -15.44 -23.59
N SER A 38 9.92 -14.14 -23.78
CA SER A 38 9.84 -13.53 -25.11
C SER A 38 11.13 -13.79 -25.88
N ALA A 39 11.07 -13.72 -27.21
CA ALA A 39 12.24 -13.83 -28.07
C ALA A 39 13.34 -12.78 -27.78
N GLU A 40 12.97 -11.71 -27.08
CA GLU A 40 13.83 -10.59 -26.68
C GLU A 40 14.36 -10.74 -25.23
N GLY A 41 14.13 -11.89 -24.58
CA GLY A 41 14.54 -12.15 -23.19
C GLY A 41 13.62 -11.52 -22.13
N GLY A 42 12.44 -11.03 -22.53
CA GLY A 42 11.39 -10.54 -21.64
C GLY A 42 10.55 -11.67 -21.04
N VAL A 43 9.69 -11.35 -20.07
CA VAL A 43 8.72 -12.30 -19.50
C VAL A 43 7.32 -11.85 -19.91
N VAL A 44 6.58 -12.76 -20.55
CA VAL A 44 5.16 -12.58 -20.89
C VAL A 44 4.33 -13.38 -19.91
N VAL A 45 3.62 -12.68 -19.03
CA VAL A 45 2.66 -13.30 -18.10
C VAL A 45 1.41 -13.68 -18.89
N LYS A 46 1.07 -14.97 -18.91
CA LYS A 46 -0.10 -15.49 -19.63
C LYS A 46 -1.33 -15.60 -18.74
N SER A 47 -1.14 -15.95 -17.47
CA SER A 47 -2.23 -15.98 -16.50
C SER A 47 -1.73 -15.75 -15.08
N VAL A 48 -2.60 -15.13 -14.28
CA VAL A 48 -2.40 -14.87 -12.85
C VAL A 48 -3.58 -15.45 -12.07
N GLN A 49 -3.36 -15.76 -10.80
CA GLN A 49 -4.42 -16.14 -9.87
C GLN A 49 -4.15 -15.55 -8.50
N ASN A 50 -5.22 -15.26 -7.75
CA ASN A 50 -5.10 -15.01 -6.32
C ASN A 50 -4.74 -16.33 -5.63
N SER A 51 -3.67 -16.31 -4.84
CA SER A 51 -3.34 -17.39 -3.92
C SER A 51 -3.39 -16.88 -2.49
N ASP A 52 -3.04 -17.74 -1.53
CA ASP A 52 -2.95 -17.37 -0.11
C ASP A 52 -4.32 -16.99 0.48
N LEU A 53 -5.28 -17.90 0.31
CA LEU A 53 -6.68 -17.69 0.70
C LEU A 53 -6.98 -18.09 2.15
N GLU A 54 -5.96 -18.42 2.94
CA GLU A 54 -6.08 -18.90 4.33
C GLU A 54 -6.68 -17.86 5.28
N ASP A 55 -6.46 -16.58 5.00
CA ASP A 55 -7.04 -15.45 5.73
C ASP A 55 -8.28 -14.85 5.03
N THR A 56 -8.79 -15.49 3.97
CA THR A 56 -9.98 -15.01 3.26
C THR A 56 -11.25 -15.33 4.04
N VAL A 57 -12.18 -14.37 4.07
CA VAL A 57 -13.50 -14.59 4.65
C VAL A 57 -14.59 -14.17 3.67
N ILE A 58 -15.74 -14.82 3.75
CA ILE A 58 -16.93 -14.41 2.99
C ILE A 58 -17.67 -13.35 3.81
N VAL A 59 -17.66 -12.11 3.33
CA VAL A 59 -18.45 -11.01 3.91
C VAL A 59 -19.79 -10.92 3.18
N PRO A 60 -20.94 -11.14 3.85
CA PRO A 60 -22.25 -11.00 3.21
C PRO A 60 -22.48 -9.58 2.69
N ARG A 61 -23.32 -9.44 1.66
CA ARG A 61 -23.65 -8.14 1.08
C ARG A 61 -24.20 -7.18 2.15
N GLY A 62 -23.68 -5.95 2.17
CA GLY A 62 -24.07 -4.93 3.15
C GLY A 62 -23.54 -5.19 4.57
N LYS A 63 -22.64 -6.15 4.75
CA LYS A 63 -21.91 -6.39 5.99
C LYS A 63 -20.44 -6.00 5.82
N TRP A 64 -19.73 -6.00 6.94
CA TRP A 64 -18.32 -5.65 7.04
C TRP A 64 -17.68 -6.42 8.20
N LEU A 65 -16.36 -6.51 8.17
CA LEU A 65 -15.53 -7.00 9.27
C LEU A 65 -15.03 -5.81 10.07
N THR A 66 -14.89 -5.96 11.39
CA THR A 66 -14.33 -4.93 12.28
C THR A 66 -13.44 -5.60 13.32
N GLY A 67 -12.30 -4.99 13.65
CA GLY A 67 -11.38 -5.49 14.67
C GLY A 67 -10.09 -6.13 14.12
N PRO A 68 -10.16 -7.16 13.25
CA PRO A 68 -8.97 -7.76 12.64
C PRO A 68 -8.13 -6.76 11.86
N LEU A 69 -6.81 -6.92 11.92
CA LEU A 69 -5.86 -6.24 11.04
C LEU A 69 -5.64 -7.11 9.80
N CYS A 70 -6.44 -6.93 8.76
CA CYS A 70 -6.31 -7.70 7.53
C CYS A 70 -5.22 -7.10 6.62
N GLY A 71 -4.50 -7.96 5.91
CA GLY A 71 -3.47 -7.56 4.94
C GLY A 71 -2.14 -7.11 5.55
N ASN A 72 -1.13 -6.95 4.72
CA ASN A 72 0.20 -6.46 5.11
C ASN A 72 0.18 -4.95 5.39
N ALA A 73 0.92 -4.48 6.40
CA ALA A 73 0.94 -3.08 6.79
C ALA A 73 1.25 -2.09 5.63
N ILE A 74 2.05 -2.47 4.64
CA ILE A 74 2.43 -1.60 3.51
C ILE A 74 1.34 -1.56 2.41
N TRP A 75 0.48 -2.58 2.34
CA TRP A 75 -0.55 -2.71 1.28
C TRP A 75 -1.96 -2.46 1.79
N ARG A 76 -2.12 -2.37 3.11
CA ARG A 76 -3.40 -2.31 3.82
C ARG A 76 -4.12 -0.98 3.59
N SER A 77 -5.45 -1.05 3.47
CA SER A 77 -6.31 0.13 3.42
C SER A 77 -6.37 0.91 4.75
N PRO A 78 -6.70 2.22 4.74
CA PRO A 78 -6.70 3.02 5.95
C PRO A 78 -7.74 2.53 6.97
N GLU A 79 -8.92 2.05 6.54
CA GLU A 79 -9.94 1.49 7.43
C GLU A 79 -9.47 0.20 8.10
N SER A 80 -8.73 -0.66 7.40
CA SER A 80 -8.10 -1.83 8.01
C SER A 80 -7.00 -1.42 9.00
N GLY A 81 -6.19 -0.40 8.64
CA GLY A 81 -5.21 0.20 9.56
C GLY A 81 -5.83 0.75 10.85
N CYS A 82 -7.06 1.26 10.76
CA CYS A 82 -7.85 1.76 11.89
C CYS A 82 -8.73 0.69 12.55
N ARG A 83 -8.64 -0.58 12.12
CA ARG A 83 -9.47 -1.71 12.58
C ARG A 83 -10.99 -1.46 12.43
N SER A 84 -11.35 -0.59 11.49
CA SER A 84 -12.72 -0.18 11.20
C SER A 84 -13.41 -1.19 10.25
N ARG A 85 -14.55 -0.78 9.71
CA ARG A 85 -15.44 -1.53 8.82
C ARG A 85 -14.77 -1.84 7.49
N GLN A 86 -14.29 -3.07 7.36
CA GLN A 86 -13.62 -3.59 6.17
C GLN A 86 -14.59 -4.41 5.31
N ASN A 87 -14.51 -4.24 4.00
CA ASN A 87 -15.26 -5.04 3.03
C ASN A 87 -14.45 -5.13 1.72
N GLN A 88 -15.09 -5.55 0.62
CA GLN A 88 -14.44 -5.67 -0.69
C GLN A 88 -13.73 -4.39 -1.17
N ALA A 89 -14.18 -3.20 -0.73
CA ALA A 89 -13.51 -1.94 -1.05
C ALA A 89 -12.08 -1.88 -0.48
N SER A 90 -11.84 -2.51 0.67
CA SER A 90 -10.50 -2.63 1.26
C SER A 90 -9.54 -3.43 0.37
N ASP A 91 -10.05 -4.48 -0.28
CA ASP A 91 -9.27 -5.27 -1.26
C ASP A 91 -8.99 -4.47 -2.53
N VAL A 92 -10.00 -3.75 -3.04
CA VAL A 92 -9.85 -2.87 -4.22
C VAL A 92 -8.81 -1.77 -3.96
N PHE A 93 -8.84 -1.18 -2.75
CA PHE A 93 -7.87 -0.18 -2.34
C PHE A 93 -6.45 -0.76 -2.28
N SER A 94 -6.29 -1.92 -1.64
CA SER A 94 -5.00 -2.63 -1.56
C SER A 94 -4.45 -2.97 -2.95
N PHE A 95 -5.31 -3.44 -3.86
CA PHE A 95 -4.96 -3.70 -5.26
C PHE A 95 -4.50 -2.44 -6.01
N GLY A 96 -5.14 -1.29 -5.73
CA GLY A 96 -4.72 0.01 -6.27
C GLY A 96 -3.24 0.32 -6.01
N PHE A 97 -2.73 0.02 -4.81
CA PHE A 97 -1.30 0.21 -4.53
C PHE A 97 -0.39 -0.79 -5.21
N VAL A 98 -0.83 -2.03 -5.40
CA VAL A 98 -0.09 -2.98 -6.22
C VAL A 98 0.06 -2.41 -7.64
N MET A 99 -0.99 -1.79 -8.20
CA MET A 99 -0.90 -1.14 -9.50
C MET A 99 0.05 0.07 -9.49
N ILE A 100 0.00 0.92 -8.47
CA ILE A 100 0.97 2.02 -8.32
C ILE A 100 2.40 1.46 -8.26
N TYR A 101 2.63 0.41 -7.47
CA TYR A 101 3.92 -0.26 -7.38
C TYR A 101 4.38 -0.79 -8.74
N VAL A 102 3.53 -1.47 -9.50
CA VAL A 102 3.86 -1.98 -10.83
C VAL A 102 4.20 -0.86 -11.81
N MET A 103 3.47 0.26 -11.76
CA MET A 103 3.64 1.38 -12.70
C MET A 103 4.85 2.26 -12.36
N VAL A 104 5.17 2.40 -11.07
CA VAL A 104 6.17 3.36 -10.57
C VAL A 104 7.44 2.66 -10.07
N ASN A 105 7.37 1.36 -9.82
CA ASN A 105 8.41 0.56 -9.16
C ASN A 105 8.79 1.11 -7.76
N GLU A 106 7.80 1.61 -7.02
CA GLU A 106 8.00 2.17 -5.68
C GLU A 106 6.91 1.68 -4.71
N MET A 107 7.33 1.16 -3.55
CA MET A 107 6.44 0.81 -2.45
C MET A 107 6.12 2.07 -1.65
N VAL A 108 5.10 2.81 -2.09
CA VAL A 108 4.84 4.17 -1.62
C VAL A 108 4.64 4.27 -0.10
N PHE A 109 4.11 3.24 0.55
CA PHE A 109 3.93 3.21 2.00
C PHE A 109 5.06 2.53 2.78
N ARG A 110 6.13 2.07 2.11
CA ARG A 110 7.27 1.45 2.78
C ARG A 110 8.05 2.48 3.62
N VAL A 111 7.90 2.36 4.92
CA VAL A 111 8.69 3.07 5.93
C VAL A 111 9.95 2.27 6.26
N ASN A 112 10.88 2.85 7.01
CA ASN A 112 12.09 2.12 7.40
C ASN A 112 11.72 0.97 8.34
N ASP A 113 12.54 -0.09 8.39
CA ASP A 113 12.19 -1.30 9.16
C ASP A 113 12.02 -1.00 10.66
N ASP A 114 12.78 -0.06 11.22
CA ASP A 114 12.60 0.40 12.61
C ASP A 114 11.21 1.02 12.85
N GLU A 115 10.72 1.80 11.88
CA GLU A 115 9.39 2.43 11.94
C GLU A 115 8.29 1.37 11.76
N LEU A 116 8.51 0.39 10.88
CA LEU A 116 7.56 -0.69 10.61
C LEU A 116 7.42 -1.66 11.79
N ASN A 117 8.51 -1.92 12.50
CA ASN A 117 8.56 -2.81 13.67
C ASN A 117 8.25 -2.10 14.99
N SER A 118 8.04 -0.78 14.97
CA SER A 118 7.64 -0.03 16.16
C SER A 118 6.23 -0.40 16.64
N ALA A 119 6.00 -0.30 17.95
CA ALA A 119 4.65 -0.45 18.54
C ALA A 119 3.64 0.57 17.99
N ASP A 120 4.12 1.70 17.46
CA ASP A 120 3.32 2.74 16.84
C ASP A 120 3.46 2.81 15.31
N SER A 121 3.87 1.72 14.66
CA SER A 121 4.07 1.64 13.20
C SER A 121 2.91 2.16 12.37
N TRP A 122 1.68 1.99 12.86
CA TRP A 122 0.45 2.53 12.28
C TRP A 122 0.56 4.02 11.96
N ARG A 123 1.27 4.81 12.79
CA ARG A 123 1.37 6.26 12.66
C ARG A 123 2.09 6.64 11.37
N TYR A 124 3.15 5.93 11.03
CA TYR A 124 3.98 6.24 9.87
C TYR A 124 3.27 5.89 8.57
N VAL A 125 2.60 4.72 8.55
CA VAL A 125 1.84 4.25 7.39
C VAL A 125 0.59 5.11 7.16
N LEU A 126 -0.22 5.37 8.19
CA LEU A 126 -1.42 6.19 8.07
C LEU A 126 -1.09 7.66 7.76
N ARG A 127 0.05 8.17 8.27
CA ARG A 127 0.52 9.49 7.87
C ARG A 127 0.82 9.57 6.37
N ARG A 128 1.35 8.52 5.75
CA ARG A 128 1.56 8.50 4.29
C ARG A 128 0.24 8.43 3.52
N HIS A 129 -0.74 7.67 4.00
CA HIS A 129 -2.10 7.68 3.44
C HIS A 129 -2.66 9.10 3.38
N ILE A 130 -2.61 9.81 4.51
CA ILE A 130 -3.05 11.21 4.58
C ILE A 130 -2.20 12.06 3.64
N SER A 131 -0.87 11.97 3.71
CA SER A 131 0.03 12.80 2.89
C SER A 131 -0.28 12.73 1.40
N TYR A 132 -0.49 11.51 0.89
CA TYR A 132 -0.54 11.23 -0.54
C TYR A 132 -1.95 11.31 -1.13
N PHE A 133 -2.98 10.86 -0.42
CA PHE A 133 -4.29 10.59 -1.04
C PHE A 133 -5.47 11.29 -0.39
N ALA A 134 -5.32 11.86 0.81
CA ALA A 134 -6.44 12.59 1.42
C ALA A 134 -6.56 14.01 0.84
N ASP A 135 -7.72 14.61 0.88
CA ASP A 135 -7.89 16.07 0.97
C ASP A 135 -8.70 16.36 2.24
N GLU A 136 -9.12 17.61 2.42
CA GLU A 136 -9.89 17.99 3.62
C GLU A 136 -11.22 17.23 3.67
N ASP A 137 -11.92 17.17 2.54
CA ASP A 137 -13.21 16.48 2.41
C ASP A 137 -13.05 14.96 2.59
N GLY A 138 -12.10 14.34 1.89
CA GLY A 138 -11.84 12.90 1.95
C GLY A 138 -11.37 12.43 3.33
N LEU A 139 -10.60 13.25 4.07
CA LEU A 139 -10.29 12.94 5.47
C LEU A 139 -11.54 13.06 6.36
N GLY A 140 -12.37 14.08 6.15
CA GLY A 140 -13.62 14.25 6.88
C GLY A 140 -14.60 13.09 6.69
N GLU A 141 -14.84 12.69 5.44
CA GLU A 141 -15.67 11.53 5.11
C GLU A 141 -15.10 10.22 5.68
N PHE A 142 -13.77 10.07 5.67
CA PHE A 142 -13.13 8.90 6.28
C PHE A 142 -13.29 8.87 7.81
N LEU A 143 -13.19 10.02 8.48
CA LEU A 143 -13.44 10.15 9.91
C LEU A 143 -14.89 9.79 10.27
N GLU A 144 -15.86 10.26 9.49
CA GLU A 144 -17.27 9.84 9.61
C GLU A 144 -17.43 8.32 9.40
N HIS A 145 -16.72 7.78 8.41
CA HIS A 145 -16.75 6.35 8.11
C HIS A 145 -16.18 5.49 9.26
N ILE A 146 -15.18 5.94 10.02
CA ILE A 146 -14.65 5.16 11.15
C ILE A 146 -15.37 5.39 12.48
N GLY A 147 -16.05 6.54 12.64
CA GLY A 147 -16.82 6.90 13.83
C GLY A 147 -15.96 7.53 14.95
N GLU A 148 -16.53 8.46 15.72
CA GLU A 148 -15.86 9.18 16.81
C GLU A 148 -15.42 8.27 17.95
N GLU A 149 -16.13 7.16 18.15
CA GLU A 149 -15.79 6.14 19.14
C GLU A 149 -14.53 5.33 18.78
N ASN A 150 -14.07 5.41 17.54
CA ASN A 150 -12.89 4.69 17.09
C ASN A 150 -11.62 5.32 17.69
N PRO A 151 -10.73 4.53 18.34
CA PRO A 151 -9.48 5.06 18.91
C PRO A 151 -8.56 5.79 17.92
N PHE A 152 -8.74 5.57 16.62
CA PHE A 152 -7.97 6.23 15.57
C PHE A 152 -8.57 7.58 15.12
N TYR A 153 -9.79 7.93 15.51
CA TYR A 153 -10.46 9.16 15.09
C TYR A 153 -9.62 10.41 15.42
N GLU A 154 -9.33 10.64 16.71
CA GLU A 154 -8.48 11.77 17.10
C GLU A 154 -7.02 11.60 16.67
N ARG A 155 -6.52 10.36 16.60
CA ARG A 155 -5.14 10.10 16.15
C ARG A 155 -4.92 10.52 14.69
N LEU A 156 -5.90 10.33 13.82
CA LEU A 156 -5.83 10.75 12.42
C LEU A 156 -5.88 12.27 12.29
N LYS A 157 -6.70 12.94 13.10
CA LYS A 157 -6.72 14.41 13.18
C LYS A 157 -5.37 14.95 13.65
N ASP A 158 -4.82 14.38 14.72
CA ASP A 158 -3.49 14.73 15.22
C ASP A 158 -2.42 14.52 14.14
N LEU A 159 -2.45 13.39 13.43
CA LEU A 159 -1.54 13.12 12.31
C LEU A 159 -1.68 14.15 11.19
N ALA A 160 -2.91 14.52 10.81
CA ALA A 160 -3.16 15.55 9.81
C ALA A 160 -2.63 16.93 10.24
N ASN A 161 -2.71 17.24 11.53
CA ASN A 161 -2.18 18.49 12.10
C ASN A 161 -0.64 18.53 12.14
N THR A 162 0.05 17.40 11.91
CA THR A 162 1.53 17.39 11.85
C THR A 162 2.09 17.93 10.53
N PHE A 163 1.27 18.14 9.50
CA PHE A 163 1.72 18.71 8.25
C PHE A 163 1.83 20.23 8.36
N GLY A 164 2.91 20.79 7.82
CA GLY A 164 3.18 22.23 7.86
C GLY A 164 4.20 22.65 6.81
N PRO A 165 4.62 23.92 6.79
CA PRO A 165 5.57 24.42 5.78
C PRO A 165 6.89 23.64 5.72
N GLU A 166 7.41 23.21 6.87
CA GLU A 166 8.66 22.44 6.98
C GLU A 166 8.49 20.95 6.62
N ASN A 167 7.26 20.44 6.65
CA ASN A 167 6.95 19.06 6.32
C ASN A 167 5.60 19.00 5.58
N PRO A 168 5.57 19.48 4.34
CA PRO A 168 4.34 19.58 3.58
C PRO A 168 3.87 18.19 3.16
N ARG A 169 2.56 18.08 2.96
CA ARG A 169 1.97 16.92 2.28
C ARG A 169 2.58 16.71 0.89
N GLN A 170 2.54 15.47 0.43
CA GLN A 170 3.02 15.07 -0.90
C GLN A 170 1.90 14.43 -1.74
N PRO A 171 0.86 15.21 -2.13
CA PRO A 171 -0.30 14.67 -2.83
C PRO A 171 0.09 13.95 -4.12
N PHE A 172 -0.60 12.85 -4.42
CA PHE A 172 -0.38 12.00 -5.58
C PHE A 172 -0.44 12.78 -6.90
N GLU A 173 -1.27 13.81 -6.99
CA GLU A 173 -1.42 14.67 -8.17
C GLU A 173 -0.13 15.44 -8.52
N ARG A 174 0.77 15.59 -7.55
CA ARG A 174 2.06 16.27 -7.73
C ARG A 174 3.18 15.32 -8.11
N TRP A 175 2.92 14.01 -8.15
CA TRP A 175 3.93 13.04 -8.50
C TRP A 175 4.27 13.20 -9.98
N GLY A 176 5.56 13.21 -10.31
CA GLY A 176 6.06 13.50 -11.67
C GLY A 176 5.61 12.52 -12.75
N LEU A 177 4.93 11.43 -12.37
CA LEU A 177 4.37 10.41 -13.26
C LEU A 177 3.06 10.86 -13.93
N CYS A 178 2.33 11.79 -13.30
CA CYS A 178 1.10 12.38 -13.87
C CYS A 178 1.39 13.47 -14.91
N ARG A 179 2.66 13.82 -15.13
CA ARG A 179 3.06 14.65 -16.28
C ARG A 179 3.21 13.74 -17.49
N ALA A 180 2.11 13.56 -18.22
CA ALA A 180 2.20 13.13 -19.60
C ALA A 180 3.25 14.00 -20.31
N ARG A 181 4.24 13.36 -20.95
CA ARG A 181 5.08 14.05 -21.92
C ARG A 181 4.14 14.45 -23.07
N SER A 182 3.68 15.69 -23.04
CA SER A 182 3.01 16.36 -24.16
C SER A 182 4.00 16.64 -25.28
#